data_AF-S7XB20-F1
#
_entry.id   AF-S7XB20-F1
#
_cell.length_a   1.000
_cell.length_b   1.000
_cell.length_c   1.000
_cell.angle_alpha   90.00
_cell.angle_beta   90.00
_cell.angle_gamma   90.00
#
_symmetry.space_group_name_H-M   'P 1'
#
loop_
_entity.id
_entity.type
_entity.pdbx_description
1 polymer ?
#
loop_
_entity_poly.entity_id
_entity_poly.type
_entity_poly.pdbx_seq_one_letter_code
_entity_poly.pdbx_strand_id
1 'polypeptide(L)'
;MISNKLKVLVIIIFSIFISIDSAFGQKNEQRPNIVLIMGDDIGFSDIGSFGGEIETPNIDRLANEGMRFTTFYNMAKCSPTRSSLLTGLYTGGNGAVHLANLTKERGYINIMSGKEHFNNWVPEYCKAENAFDHSFLFGQQQNISYLHLENSLNRIF
;
A
#
# COMPACT_ATOMS: atom_id res chain seq x y z
N MET A 1 -25.25 -49.34 -35.29
CA MET A 1 -23.76 -49.30 -35.30
C MET A 1 -23.32 -47.88 -35.63
N ILE A 2 -22.72 -47.17 -34.67
CA ILE A 2 -22.18 -45.82 -34.91
C ILE A 2 -20.91 -45.94 -35.74
N SER A 3 -20.80 -45.20 -36.85
CA SER A 3 -19.63 -45.26 -37.73
C SER A 3 -18.36 -44.76 -37.04
N ASN A 4 -17.21 -45.33 -37.37
CA ASN A 4 -15.92 -44.96 -36.77
C ASN A 4 -15.60 -43.47 -36.97
N LYS A 5 -16.08 -42.84 -38.05
CA LYS A 5 -15.94 -41.40 -38.30
C LYS A 5 -16.67 -40.55 -37.25
N LEU A 6 -17.85 -40.97 -36.80
CA LEU A 6 -18.62 -40.23 -35.79
C LEU A 6 -17.96 -40.32 -34.41
N LYS A 7 -17.36 -41.46 -34.06
CA LYS A 7 -16.61 -41.63 -32.79
C LYS A 7 -15.38 -40.73 -32.75
N VAL A 8 -14.62 -40.64 -33.84
CA VAL A 8 -13.44 -39.78 -33.94
C VAL A 8 -13.82 -38.31 -33.80
N LEU A 9 -14.92 -37.88 -34.43
CA LEU A 9 -15.40 -36.49 -34.33
C LEU A 9 -15.78 -36.13 -32.88
N VAL A 10 -16.48 -37.02 -32.17
CA VAL A 10 -16.86 -36.79 -30.77
C VAL A 10 -15.63 -36.68 -29.87
N ILE A 11 -14.62 -37.52 -30.07
CA ILE A 11 -13.37 -37.47 -29.29
C ILE A 11 -12.63 -36.15 -29.53
N ILE A 12 -12.56 -35.67 -30.78
CA ILE A 12 -11.92 -34.39 -31.10
C ILE A 12 -12.66 -33.23 -30.44
N ILE A 13 -13.99 -33.20 -30.53
CA ILE A 13 -14.81 -32.15 -29.91
C ILE A 13 -14.63 -32.17 -28.37
N PHE A 14 -14.60 -33.36 -27.77
CA PHE A 14 -14.42 -33.52 -26.33
C PHE A 14 -13.03 -33.08 -25.86
N SER A 15 -11.96 -33.41 -26.60
CA SER A 15 -10.60 -32.92 -26.32
C SER A 15 -10.46 -31.41 -26.48
N ILE A 16 -11.14 -30.81 -27.46
CA ILE A 16 -11.16 -29.36 -27.63
C ILE A 16 -11.89 -28.69 -26.46
N PHE A 17 -13.01 -29.25 -26.02
CA PHE A 17 -13.77 -28.73 -24.87
C PHE A 17 -12.94 -28.72 -23.58
N ILE A 18 -12.24 -29.82 -23.27
CA ILE A 18 -11.37 -29.94 -22.08
C ILE A 18 -10.20 -28.93 -22.12
N SER A 19 -9.64 -28.69 -23.31
CA SER A 19 -8.52 -27.75 -23.48
C SER A 19 -8.95 -26.29 -23.27
N ILE A 20 -10.21 -25.96 -23.56
CA ILE A 20 -10.76 -24.61 -23.39
C ILE A 20 -10.96 -24.29 -21.89
N ASP A 21 -11.52 -25.22 -21.10
CA ASP A 21 -11.72 -25.01 -19.66
C ASP A 21 -10.40 -24.75 -18.91
N SER A 22 -9.32 -25.44 -19.31
CA SER A 22 -8.00 -25.26 -18.70
C SER A 22 -7.36 -23.90 -19.02
N ALA A 23 -7.73 -23.28 -20.15
CA ALA A 23 -7.25 -21.96 -20.55
C ALA A 23 -7.99 -20.80 -19.85
N PHE A 24 -9.22 -21.04 -19.38
CA PHE A 24 -10.05 -20.06 -18.67
C PHE A 24 -9.95 -20.14 -17.14
N GLY A 25 -9.08 -21.00 -16.61
CA GLY A 25 -8.68 -20.97 -15.21
C GLY A 25 -7.94 -19.67 -14.90
N GLN A 26 -8.67 -18.56 -14.76
CA GLN A 26 -8.16 -17.29 -14.30
C GLN A 26 -7.58 -17.55 -12.91
N LYS A 27 -6.25 -17.64 -12.83
CA LYS A 27 -5.54 -17.54 -11.55
C LYS A 27 -5.95 -16.18 -11.00
N ASN A 28 -6.94 -16.19 -10.12
CA ASN A 28 -7.41 -15.02 -9.43
C ASN A 28 -6.26 -14.67 -8.48
N GLU A 29 -5.25 -13.96 -9.00
CA GLU A 29 -4.16 -13.42 -8.20
C GLU A 29 -4.83 -12.41 -7.27
N GLN A 30 -5.28 -12.92 -6.12
CA GLN A 30 -5.81 -12.09 -5.06
C GLN A 30 -4.71 -11.11 -4.70
N ARG A 31 -4.93 -9.86 -5.08
CA ARG A 31 -4.04 -8.76 -4.74
C ARG A 31 -3.92 -8.71 -3.20
N PRO A 32 -2.69 -8.66 -2.65
CA PRO A 32 -2.51 -8.67 -1.21
C PRO A 32 -3.03 -7.37 -0.58
N ASN A 33 -3.46 -7.41 0.67
CA ASN A 33 -3.68 -6.19 1.44
C ASN A 33 -2.32 -5.67 1.90
N ILE A 34 -2.04 -4.40 1.64
CA ILE A 34 -0.77 -3.76 2.01
C ILE A 34 -1.03 -2.84 3.20
N VAL A 35 -0.35 -3.11 4.31
CA VAL A 35 -0.39 -2.26 5.52
C VAL A 35 1.01 -1.73 5.78
N LEU A 36 1.17 -0.41 5.65
CA LEU A 36 2.42 0.29 5.93
C LEU A 36 2.31 1.01 7.29
N ILE A 37 3.12 0.57 8.25
CA ILE A 37 3.20 1.20 9.59
C ILE A 37 4.51 1.96 9.67
N MET A 38 4.43 3.25 10.00
CA MET A 38 5.60 4.12 10.14
C MET A 38 5.61 4.75 11.53
N GLY A 39 6.60 4.38 12.34
CA GLY A 39 6.90 5.06 13.61
C GLY A 39 7.47 6.46 13.38
N ASP A 40 7.21 7.37 14.33
CA ASP A 40 7.81 8.71 14.38
C ASP A 40 8.86 8.71 15.50
N ASP A 41 10.06 9.20 15.20
CA ASP A 41 11.19 9.31 16.13
C ASP A 41 11.57 8.01 16.88
N ILE A 42 11.37 6.85 16.25
CA ILE A 42 11.84 5.55 16.77
C ILE A 42 13.32 5.36 16.49
N GLY A 43 14.10 5.11 17.54
CA GLY A 43 15.51 4.75 17.49
C GLY A 43 15.74 3.27 17.20
N PHE A 44 16.91 2.94 16.65
CA PHE A 44 17.31 1.56 16.36
C PHE A 44 17.29 0.65 17.61
N SER A 45 17.61 1.22 18.78
CA SER A 45 17.67 0.53 20.06
C SER A 45 16.36 0.56 20.85
N ASP A 46 15.25 1.02 20.27
CA ASP A 46 13.98 1.10 21.01
C ASP A 46 13.18 -0.20 20.94
N ILE A 47 13.39 -1.01 19.90
CA ILE A 47 12.61 -2.22 19.66
C ILE A 47 13.34 -3.42 20.28
N GLY A 48 12.62 -4.24 21.05
CA GLY A 48 13.18 -5.39 21.78
C GLY A 48 13.94 -6.37 20.89
N SER A 49 13.41 -6.67 19.69
CA SER A 49 14.10 -7.53 18.73
C SER A 49 15.47 -6.99 18.31
N PHE A 50 15.70 -5.68 18.35
CA PHE A 50 17.02 -5.07 18.07
C PHE A 50 17.90 -4.89 19.32
N GLY A 51 17.51 -5.47 20.45
CA GLY A 51 18.22 -5.37 21.73
C GLY A 51 17.77 -4.20 22.60
N GLY A 52 16.61 -3.61 22.31
CA GLY A 52 16.03 -2.53 23.11
C GLY A 52 15.44 -3.00 24.44
N GLU A 53 15.34 -2.07 25.39
CA GLU A 53 14.80 -2.32 26.74
C GLU A 53 13.28 -2.14 26.83
N ILE A 54 12.65 -1.53 25.82
CA ILE A 54 11.20 -1.31 25.78
C ILE A 54 10.51 -2.61 25.39
N GLU A 55 9.47 -2.99 26.14
CA GLU A 55 8.66 -4.16 25.81
C GLU A 55 7.83 -3.89 24.53
N THR A 56 8.20 -4.55 23.43
CA THR A 56 7.54 -4.42 22.12
C THR A 56 6.96 -5.74 21.60
N PRO A 57 6.17 -6.49 22.39
CA PRO A 57 5.86 -7.90 22.10
C PRO A 57 5.20 -8.15 20.73
N ASN A 58 4.38 -7.21 20.25
CA ASN A 58 3.75 -7.33 18.94
C ASN A 58 4.74 -7.11 17.78
N ILE A 59 5.66 -6.15 17.93
CA ILE A 59 6.70 -5.88 16.92
C ILE A 59 7.73 -7.02 16.91
N ASP A 60 8.08 -7.52 18.08
CA ASP A 60 9.02 -8.63 18.23
C ASP A 60 8.46 -9.91 17.59
N ARG A 61 7.15 -10.15 17.77
CA ARG A 61 6.46 -11.24 17.07
C ARG A 61 6.50 -11.08 15.55
N LEU A 62 6.22 -9.87 15.02
CA LEU A 62 6.33 -9.60 13.58
C LEU A 62 7.75 -9.82 13.04
N ALA A 63 8.77 -9.44 13.82
CA ALA A 63 10.17 -9.64 13.45
C ALA A 63 10.57 -11.12 13.42
N ASN A 64 10.01 -11.93 14.33
CA ASN A 64 10.28 -13.37 14.43
C ASN A 64 9.51 -14.20 13.39
N GLU A 65 8.28 -13.80 13.06
CA GLU A 65 7.44 -14.48 12.05
C GLU A 65 7.73 -14.00 10.61
N GLY A 66 8.46 -12.90 10.46
CA GLY A 66 8.68 -12.22 9.18
C GLY A 66 10.15 -12.00 8.84
N MET A 67 10.39 -10.90 8.12
CA MET A 67 11.73 -10.47 7.74
C MET A 67 12.12 -9.24 8.55
N ARG A 68 13.36 -9.23 9.05
CA ARG A 68 13.95 -8.12 9.79
C ARG A 68 15.20 -7.61 9.09
N PHE A 69 15.27 -6.30 8.86
CA PHE A 69 16.42 -5.64 8.26
C PHE A 69 17.36 -5.10 9.35
N THR A 70 18.64 -5.47 9.29
CA THR A 70 19.69 -4.87 10.14
C THR A 70 20.30 -3.62 9.51
N THR A 71 20.02 -3.39 8.23
CA THR A 71 20.56 -2.30 7.42
C THR A 71 19.41 -1.69 6.61
N PHE A 72 18.75 -0.69 7.19
CA PHE A 72 17.66 0.08 6.58
C PHE A 72 17.87 1.56 6.90
N TYR A 73 17.65 2.44 5.92
CA TYR A 73 17.97 3.86 6.04
C TYR A 73 16.75 4.72 5.76
N ASN A 74 16.64 5.83 6.49
CA ASN A 74 15.69 6.91 6.26
C ASN A 74 16.43 8.23 6.00
N MET A 75 15.69 9.32 5.80
CA MET A 75 16.28 10.65 5.74
C MET A 75 16.47 11.20 7.17
N ALA A 76 17.32 12.20 7.32
CA ALA A 76 17.64 12.79 8.63
C ALA A 76 16.46 13.46 9.37
N LYS A 77 15.29 13.64 8.73
CA LYS A 77 14.10 14.27 9.33
C LYS A 77 12.81 13.60 8.87
N CYS A 78 11.75 13.80 9.64
CA CYS A 78 10.40 13.28 9.38
C CYS A 78 9.85 13.65 8.00
N SER A 79 9.78 14.93 7.64
CA SER A 79 9.24 15.36 6.33
C SER A 79 9.95 14.76 5.11
N PRO A 80 11.29 14.84 4.96
CA PRO A 80 11.97 14.24 3.82
C PRO A 80 11.91 12.70 3.84
N THR A 81 11.84 12.05 5.00
CA THR A 81 11.64 10.59 5.08
C THR A 81 10.27 10.20 4.53
N ARG A 82 9.21 10.86 5.03
CA ARG A 82 7.83 10.57 4.64
C ARG A 82 7.61 10.83 3.15
N SER A 83 8.11 11.95 2.64
CA SER A 83 7.97 12.25 1.21
C SER A 83 8.74 11.26 0.36
N SER A 84 9.99 10.92 0.72
CA SER A 84 10.78 9.95 -0.05
C SER A 84 10.18 8.55 -0.06
N LEU A 85 9.62 8.11 1.08
CA LEU A 85 8.93 6.82 1.20
C LEU A 85 7.70 6.75 0.30
N LEU A 86 6.89 7.81 0.26
CA LEU A 86 5.61 7.80 -0.44
C LEU A 86 5.71 8.18 -1.92
N THR A 87 6.77 8.88 -2.34
CA THR A 87 6.95 9.25 -3.76
C THR A 87 8.05 8.46 -4.46
N GLY A 88 8.87 7.70 -3.73
CA GLY A 88 10.02 6.98 -4.29
C GLY A 88 11.15 7.88 -4.80
N LEU A 89 11.14 9.18 -4.47
CA LEU A 89 12.14 10.15 -4.92
C LEU A 89 12.83 10.80 -3.73
N TYR A 90 14.12 11.14 -3.87
CA TYR A 90 14.82 11.93 -2.87
C TYR A 90 14.07 13.25 -2.64
N THR A 91 13.52 13.41 -1.44
CA THR A 91 12.67 14.53 -0.96
C THR A 91 11.31 14.75 -1.65
N GLY A 92 10.96 14.06 -2.73
CA GLY A 92 9.62 14.08 -3.33
C GLY A 92 9.26 15.33 -4.13
N GLY A 93 10.24 15.92 -4.83
CA GLY A 93 10.07 17.11 -5.68
C GLY A 93 9.43 16.84 -7.05
N ASN A 94 9.79 17.64 -8.06
CA ASN A 94 9.22 17.55 -9.41
C ASN A 94 9.35 16.16 -10.03
N GLY A 95 8.25 15.64 -10.59
CA GLY A 95 8.16 14.30 -11.17
C GLY A 95 7.80 13.20 -10.16
N ALA A 96 7.57 13.55 -8.90
CA ALA A 96 7.05 12.62 -7.91
C ALA A 96 5.73 12.00 -8.38
N VAL A 97 5.57 10.69 -8.15
CA VAL A 97 4.27 10.02 -8.24
C VAL A 97 4.01 9.37 -6.90
N HIS A 98 2.89 9.71 -6.29
CA HIS A 98 2.52 9.18 -4.98
C HIS A 98 2.15 7.69 -5.07
N LEU A 99 2.64 6.87 -4.14
CA LEU A 99 2.40 5.42 -4.07
C LEU A 99 0.90 5.07 -4.10
N ALA A 100 0.07 5.86 -3.43
CA ALA A 100 -1.38 5.71 -3.46
C ALA A 100 -1.96 5.83 -4.88
N ASN A 101 -1.41 6.71 -5.74
CA ASN A 101 -1.88 6.84 -7.12
C ASN A 101 -1.55 5.58 -7.94
N LEU A 102 -0.33 5.06 -7.79
CA LEU A 102 0.12 3.84 -8.48
C LEU A 102 -0.68 2.59 -8.09
N THR A 103 -1.07 2.49 -6.83
CA THR A 103 -1.87 1.36 -6.33
C THR A 103 -3.34 1.53 -6.67
N LYS A 104 -3.86 2.77 -6.72
CA LYS A 104 -5.22 3.08 -7.17
C LYS A 104 -5.43 2.68 -8.63
N GLU A 105 -4.43 2.88 -9.50
CA GLU A 105 -4.44 2.36 -10.88
C GLU A 105 -4.55 0.83 -10.95
N ARG A 106 -4.17 0.13 -9.88
CA ARG A 106 -4.31 -1.33 -9.71
C ARG A 106 -5.57 -1.71 -8.92
N GLY A 107 -6.47 -0.75 -8.73
CA GLY A 107 -7.79 -0.88 -8.10
C GLY A 107 -7.77 -0.96 -6.58
N TYR A 108 -6.65 -0.65 -5.92
CA TYR A 108 -6.61 -0.59 -4.46
C TYR A 108 -7.40 0.62 -3.95
N ILE A 109 -8.05 0.45 -2.80
CA ILE A 109 -8.56 1.55 -2.00
C ILE A 109 -7.47 1.92 -0.99
N ASN A 110 -7.03 3.17 -1.03
CA ASN A 110 -5.92 3.66 -0.24
C ASN A 110 -6.43 4.55 0.90
N ILE A 111 -6.07 4.20 2.12
CA ILE A 111 -6.44 4.93 3.34
C ILE A 111 -5.18 5.35 4.08
N MET A 112 -5.12 6.61 4.48
CA MET A 112 -4.10 7.12 5.39
C MET A 112 -4.73 7.51 6.73
N SER A 113 -4.09 7.11 7.82
CA SER A 113 -4.39 7.62 9.15
C SER A 113 -3.08 7.96 9.82
N GLY A 114 -2.91 9.19 10.30
CA GLY A 114 -1.65 9.59 10.90
C GLY A 114 -1.15 10.99 10.56
N LYS A 115 0.17 11.12 10.70
CA LYS A 115 0.94 12.32 10.39
C LYS A 115 1.51 12.24 8.97
N GLU A 116 1.11 13.17 8.10
CA GLU A 116 1.71 13.31 6.77
C GLU A 116 3.01 14.13 6.82
N HIS A 117 2.94 15.36 7.34
CA HIS A 117 4.09 16.24 7.54
C HIS A 117 4.92 16.52 6.27
N PHE A 118 4.27 16.64 5.11
CA PHE A 118 4.91 17.07 3.87
C PHE A 118 5.17 18.58 3.88
N ASN A 119 6.38 18.99 3.55
CA ASN A 119 6.71 20.41 3.37
C ASN A 119 6.32 20.90 1.96
N ASN A 120 6.56 22.19 1.72
CA ASN A 120 6.09 22.92 0.54
C ASN A 120 6.82 22.56 -0.77
N TRP A 121 7.91 21.79 -0.69
CA TRP A 121 8.60 21.29 -1.89
C TRP A 121 7.93 20.05 -2.48
N VAL A 122 7.04 19.39 -1.73
CA VAL A 122 6.28 18.25 -2.25
C VAL A 122 5.08 18.79 -3.02
N PRO A 123 4.88 18.39 -4.29
CA PRO A 123 3.77 18.89 -5.10
C PRO A 123 2.41 18.64 -4.46
N GLU A 124 1.46 19.54 -4.73
CA GLU A 124 0.11 19.50 -4.14
C GLU A 124 -0.63 18.19 -4.47
N TYR A 125 -0.51 17.70 -5.69
CA TYR A 125 -1.10 16.42 -6.12
C TYR A 125 -0.52 15.18 -5.42
N CYS A 126 0.60 15.33 -4.70
CA CYS A 126 1.16 14.28 -3.85
C CYS A 126 0.71 14.41 -2.38
N LYS A 127 0.02 15.49 -1.99
CA LYS A 127 -0.52 15.60 -0.64
C LYS A 127 -1.59 14.53 -0.41
N ALA A 128 -1.72 14.09 0.83
CA ALA A 128 -2.47 12.92 1.21
C ALA A 128 -3.96 13.07 0.89
N GLU A 129 -4.52 14.27 1.04
CA GLU A 129 -5.90 14.60 0.64
C GLU A 129 -6.15 14.46 -0.87
N ASN A 130 -5.11 14.62 -1.69
CA ASN A 130 -5.20 14.55 -3.14
C ASN A 130 -4.81 13.16 -3.69
N ALA A 131 -4.03 12.38 -2.93
CA ALA A 131 -3.53 11.07 -3.37
C ALA A 131 -4.32 9.88 -2.79
N PHE A 132 -4.61 9.88 -1.49
CA PHE A 132 -5.36 8.79 -0.85
C PHE A 132 -6.86 8.91 -1.13
N ASP A 133 -7.59 7.79 -1.11
CA ASP A 133 -9.06 7.81 -1.24
C ASP A 133 -9.72 8.31 0.05
N HIS A 134 -9.10 8.02 1.19
CA HIS A 134 -9.49 8.53 2.50
C HIS A 134 -8.26 8.91 3.33
N SER A 135 -8.31 10.04 4.03
CA SER A 135 -7.24 10.48 4.92
C SER A 135 -7.79 11.02 6.25
N PHE A 136 -7.19 10.58 7.35
CA PHE A 136 -7.45 11.05 8.70
C PHE A 136 -6.15 11.60 9.29
N LEU A 137 -5.95 12.91 9.16
CA LEU A 137 -4.65 13.54 9.42
C LEU A 137 -4.65 14.34 10.74
N PHE A 138 -3.51 14.35 11.43
CA PHE A 138 -3.26 15.24 12.57
C PHE A 138 -1.95 16.03 12.42
N GLY A 139 -1.93 17.26 12.92
CA GLY A 139 -0.71 18.08 13.02
C GLY A 139 -0.33 18.88 11.77
N GLN A 140 -1.25 19.19 10.86
CA GLN A 140 -1.00 20.14 9.76
C GLN A 140 -0.91 21.58 10.31
N GLN A 141 0.30 22.04 10.57
CA GLN A 141 0.58 23.41 10.96
C GLN A 141 0.88 24.25 9.71
N GLN A 142 -0.18 24.69 9.01
CA GLN A 142 -0.29 25.95 8.25
C GLN A 142 -1.67 26.05 7.57
N ASN A 143 -2.57 26.88 8.12
CA ASN A 143 -3.73 27.51 7.44
C ASN A 143 -4.71 26.62 6.64
N ILE A 144 -5.22 25.53 7.20
CA ILE A 144 -6.56 25.03 6.82
C ILE A 144 -7.47 25.16 8.03
N SER A 145 -8.16 26.30 8.07
CA SER A 145 -9.21 26.66 9.00
C SER A 145 -10.23 25.52 9.13
N TYR A 146 -10.77 25.38 10.34
CA TYR A 146 -11.97 24.67 10.83
C TYR A 146 -13.07 24.15 9.85
N LEU A 147 -13.09 24.50 8.57
CA LEU A 147 -14.03 24.06 7.53
C LEU A 147 -13.94 22.57 7.15
N HIS A 148 -12.81 21.88 7.39
CA HIS A 148 -12.66 20.47 6.95
C HIS A 148 -13.02 19.42 8.02
N LEU A 149 -13.10 19.82 9.30
CA LEU A 149 -13.62 18.94 10.36
C LEU A 149 -15.15 18.75 10.21
N GLU A 150 -15.88 19.77 9.75
CA GLU A 150 -17.33 19.60 9.47
C GLU A 150 -17.59 18.66 8.29
N ASN A 151 -16.80 18.72 7.22
CA ASN A 151 -17.03 17.88 6.03
C ASN A 151 -16.66 16.39 6.23
N SER A 152 -15.74 16.09 7.14
CA SER A 152 -15.39 14.70 7.49
C SER A 152 -16.39 14.09 8.48
N LEU A 153 -16.96 14.88 9.39
CA LEU A 153 -18.02 14.42 10.29
C LEU A 153 -19.37 14.23 9.58
N ASN A 154 -19.72 15.08 8.60
CA ASN A 154 -20.95 14.97 7.81
C ASN A 154 -20.94 13.85 6.74
N ARG A 155 -19.84 13.09 6.62
CA ARG A 155 -19.78 11.89 5.76
C ARG A 155 -19.78 10.59 6.56
N ILE A 156 -19.76 10.68 7.89
CA ILE A 156 -19.74 9.54 8.80
C ILE A 156 -21.09 9.38 9.53
N PHE A 157 -22.06 10.27 9.25
CA PHE A 157 -23.47 10.13 9.61
C PHE A 157 -24.37 10.41 8.41
#